data_AF-A0A9X7M3L4-F1
#
_entry.id   AF-A0A9X7M3L4-F1
#
_cell.length_a   1.000
_cell.length_b   1.000
_cell.length_c   1.000
_cell.angle_alpha   90.00
_cell.angle_beta   90.00
_cell.angle_gamma   90.00
#
_symmetry.space_group_name_H-M   'P 1'
#
loop_
_entity.id
_entity.type
_entity.pdbx_description
1 polymer ?
#
loop_
_entity_poly.entity_id
_entity_poly.type
_entity_poly.pdbx_seq_one_letter_code
_entity_poly.pdbx_strand_id
1 'polypeptide(L)'
;KRKFSGSDLATICIWISQRVASDPLVRLCSRLHAVTGTVLSPEGLNKRFNEKSVLFLKHIFSLLLQQKICEQTHISSQLYAHFKRIRIMDATMFQVPNTLEHIYPGSGGCAQTAGIKIQLEYDLHSGQFLNFQVGPGKSN
;
A
#
# COMPACT_ATOMS: atom_id res chain seq x y z
N LYS A 1 -6.53 25.52 -15.41
CA LYS A 1 -6.59 24.04 -15.55
C LYS A 1 -5.49 23.43 -14.67
N ARG A 2 -5.84 22.77 -13.57
CA ARG A 2 -4.85 22.18 -12.64
C ARG A 2 -4.18 20.98 -13.32
N LYS A 3 -2.85 20.89 -13.23
CA LYS A 3 -2.09 19.73 -13.72
C LYS A 3 -2.15 18.61 -12.67
N PHE A 4 -2.33 17.37 -13.12
CA PHE A 4 -2.33 16.19 -12.27
C PHE A 4 -1.04 16.07 -11.45
N SER A 5 -1.14 15.85 -10.14
CA SER A 5 -0.02 15.71 -9.20
C SER A 5 -0.05 14.40 -8.40
N GLY A 6 1.01 14.12 -7.63
CA GLY A 6 1.06 12.94 -6.75
C GLY A 6 -0.06 12.92 -5.71
N SER A 7 -0.53 14.09 -5.25
CA SER A 7 -1.71 14.20 -4.38
C SER A 7 -2.99 13.69 -5.05
N ASP A 8 -3.18 13.95 -6.35
CA ASP A 8 -4.34 13.44 -7.09
C ASP A 8 -4.29 11.91 -7.20
N LEU A 9 -3.09 11.34 -7.44
CA LEU A 9 -2.89 9.90 -7.45
C LEU A 9 -3.20 9.27 -6.08
N ALA A 10 -2.68 9.85 -5.00
CA ALA A 10 -2.98 9.39 -3.63
C ALA A 10 -4.48 9.50 -3.32
N THR A 11 -5.13 10.58 -3.76
CA THR A 11 -6.57 10.79 -3.57
C THR A 11 -7.40 9.72 -4.28
N ILE A 12 -7.05 9.38 -5.53
CA ILE A 12 -7.69 8.28 -6.25
C ILE A 12 -7.52 6.96 -5.51
N CYS A 13 -6.27 6.64 -5.14
CA CYS A 13 -5.91 5.32 -4.64
C CYS A 13 -6.37 5.04 -3.20
N ILE A 14 -6.47 6.08 -2.37
CA ILE A 14 -6.70 5.92 -0.92
C ILE A 14 -8.08 6.44 -0.51
N TRP A 15 -8.55 7.56 -1.07
CA TRP A 15 -9.78 8.23 -0.62
C TRP A 15 -11.00 8.00 -1.51
N ILE A 16 -10.84 8.04 -2.83
CA ILE A 16 -11.98 8.07 -3.76
C ILE A 16 -12.58 6.68 -4.01
N SER A 17 -11.75 5.64 -4.05
CA SER A 17 -12.26 4.31 -4.34
C SER A 17 -11.64 3.28 -3.42
N GLN A 18 -12.49 2.65 -2.60
CA GLN A 18 -12.14 1.36 -1.99
C GLN A 18 -12.10 0.22 -3.03
N ARG A 19 -12.39 0.52 -4.31
CA ARG A 19 -12.45 -0.42 -5.42
C ARG A 19 -11.78 0.14 -6.68
N VAL A 20 -10.60 0.77 -6.55
CA VAL A 20 -9.85 1.33 -7.70
C VAL A 20 -9.70 0.30 -8.82
N ALA A 21 -9.47 -0.97 -8.44
CA ALA A 21 -9.30 -2.07 -9.37
C ALA A 21 -10.60 -2.50 -10.09
N SER A 22 -11.77 -2.08 -9.62
CA SER A 22 -13.07 -2.49 -10.18
C SER A 22 -13.86 -1.35 -10.81
N ASP A 23 -13.60 -0.10 -10.43
CA ASP A 23 -14.27 1.06 -10.99
C ASP A 23 -13.72 1.40 -12.40
N PRO A 24 -14.58 1.67 -13.40
CA PRO A 24 -14.13 2.12 -14.71
C PRO A 24 -13.31 3.41 -14.64
N LEU A 25 -12.28 3.53 -15.48
CA LEU A 25 -11.39 4.70 -15.52
C LEU A 25 -12.14 6.02 -15.68
N VAL A 26 -13.19 6.05 -16.50
CA VAL A 26 -14.07 7.23 -16.68
C VAL A 26 -14.67 7.67 -15.34
N ARG A 27 -15.16 6.71 -14.54
CA ARG A 27 -15.74 6.98 -13.22
C ARG A 27 -14.70 7.52 -12.25
N LEU A 28 -13.49 6.97 -12.26
CA LEU A 28 -12.38 7.46 -11.44
C LEU A 28 -12.01 8.89 -11.82
N CYS A 29 -11.92 9.21 -13.12
CA CYS A 29 -11.65 10.57 -13.59
C CYS A 29 -12.75 11.56 -13.16
N SER A 30 -14.04 11.19 -13.32
CA SER A 30 -15.15 12.04 -12.90
C SER A 30 -15.14 12.32 -11.40
N ARG A 31 -14.86 11.31 -10.58
CA ARG A 31 -14.75 11.47 -9.13
C ARG A 31 -13.55 12.32 -8.72
N LEU A 32 -12.39 12.10 -9.35
CA LEU A 32 -11.22 12.94 -9.11
C LEU A 32 -11.54 14.41 -9.42
N HIS A 33 -12.18 14.66 -10.55
CA HIS A 33 -12.57 16.01 -10.93
C HIS A 33 -13.51 16.65 -9.89
N ALA A 34 -14.51 15.91 -9.40
CA ALA A 34 -15.43 16.40 -8.38
C ALA A 34 -14.72 16.75 -7.06
N VAL A 35 -13.68 16.02 -6.68
CA VAL A 35 -12.96 16.20 -5.40
C VAL A 35 -11.86 17.26 -5.50
N THR A 36 -11.08 17.28 -6.58
CA THR A 36 -9.86 18.11 -6.67
C THR A 36 -9.90 19.17 -7.76
N GLY A 37 -10.93 19.15 -8.62
CA GLY A 37 -11.01 20.00 -9.81
C GLY A 37 -10.05 19.60 -10.94
N THR A 38 -9.25 18.54 -10.76
CA THR A 38 -8.28 18.07 -11.76
C THR A 38 -9.00 17.40 -12.93
N VAL A 39 -8.65 17.79 -14.16
CA VAL A 39 -9.22 17.21 -15.39
C VAL A 39 -8.20 16.27 -16.02
N LEU A 40 -8.55 15.00 -16.16
CA LEU A 40 -7.68 13.95 -16.70
C LEU A 40 -8.49 12.99 -17.57
N SER A 41 -7.96 12.57 -18.72
CA SER A 41 -8.61 11.55 -19.55
C SER A 41 -8.42 10.15 -18.96
N PRO A 42 -9.31 9.18 -19.26
CA PRO A 42 -9.16 7.79 -18.85
C PRO A 42 -7.80 7.19 -19.24
N GLU A 43 -7.33 7.45 -20.47
CA GLU A 43 -6.04 6.97 -20.98
C GLU A 43 -4.88 7.65 -20.25
N GLY A 44 -5.04 8.94 -19.94
CA GLY A 44 -4.10 9.71 -19.14
C GLY A 44 -3.96 9.13 -17.74
N LEU A 45 -5.06 8.74 -17.11
CA LEU A 45 -5.08 8.05 -15.81
C LEU A 45 -4.43 6.67 -15.90
N ASN A 46 -4.78 5.88 -16.91
CA ASN A 46 -4.22 4.54 -17.11
C ASN A 46 -2.68 4.57 -17.21
N LYS A 47 -2.13 5.54 -17.96
CA LYS A 47 -0.67 5.73 -18.07
C LYS A 47 0.01 6.06 -16.73
N ARG A 48 -0.74 6.55 -15.74
CA ARG A 48 -0.23 6.77 -14.38
C ARG A 48 -0.26 5.51 -13.53
N PHE A 49 -0.99 4.48 -13.88
CA PHE A 49 -0.87 3.18 -13.20
C PHE A 49 0.32 2.41 -13.77
N ASN A 50 1.46 2.55 -13.09
CA ASN A 50 2.74 1.96 -13.48
C ASN A 50 3.60 1.72 -12.23
N GLU A 51 4.79 1.15 -12.43
CA GLU A 51 5.74 0.82 -11.34
C GLU A 51 6.11 2.02 -10.46
N LYS A 52 6.23 3.23 -11.04
CA LYS A 52 6.56 4.44 -10.27
C LYS A 52 5.43 4.79 -9.29
N SER A 53 4.18 4.57 -9.69
CA SER A 53 3.02 4.77 -8.82
C SER A 53 2.95 3.73 -7.71
N VAL A 54 3.36 2.48 -7.98
CA VAL A 54 3.52 1.46 -6.93
C VAL A 54 4.59 1.90 -5.92
N LEU A 55 5.77 2.35 -6.38
CA LEU A 55 6.84 2.86 -5.52
C LEU A 55 6.37 4.07 -4.69
N PHE A 56 5.63 4.99 -5.30
CA PHE A 56 5.06 6.14 -4.61
C PHE A 56 4.10 5.73 -3.47
N LEU A 57 3.18 4.79 -3.73
CA LEU A 57 2.26 4.29 -2.71
C LEU A 57 2.99 3.53 -1.59
N LYS A 58 4.00 2.73 -1.96
CA LYS A 58 4.87 2.06 -0.98
C LYS A 58 5.58 3.07 -0.08
N HIS A 59 6.08 4.16 -0.64
CA HIS A 59 6.74 5.23 0.12
C HIS A 59 5.77 5.95 1.08
N ILE A 60 4.56 6.30 0.63
CA ILE A 60 3.52 6.86 1.50
C ILE A 60 3.23 5.92 2.67
N PHE A 61 3.05 4.63 2.38
CA PHE A 61 2.79 3.63 3.41
C PHE A 61 3.92 3.58 4.46
N SER A 62 5.19 3.56 4.02
CA SER A 62 6.33 3.58 4.93
C SER A 62 6.36 4.81 5.83
N LEU A 63 6.10 6.00 5.28
CA LEU A 63 6.04 7.24 6.07
C LEU A 63 4.92 7.22 7.10
N LEU A 64 3.71 6.82 6.69
CA LEU A 64 2.55 6.76 7.58
C LEU A 64 2.74 5.75 8.72
N LEU A 65 3.29 4.58 8.41
CA LEU A 65 3.52 3.56 9.42
C LEU A 65 4.65 3.94 10.37
N GLN A 66 5.75 4.53 9.87
CA GLN A 66 6.81 5.05 10.73
C GLN A 66 6.27 6.09 11.70
N GLN A 67 5.46 7.03 11.20
CA GLN A 67 4.80 8.02 12.05
C GLN A 67 3.92 7.35 13.10
N LYS A 68 3.12 6.35 12.73
CA LYS A 68 2.27 5.60 13.68
C LYS A 68 3.07 4.86 14.74
N ILE A 69 4.16 4.20 14.38
CA ILE A 69 5.04 3.53 15.33
C ILE A 69 5.60 4.56 16.31
N CYS A 70 6.26 5.62 15.81
CA CYS A 70 6.87 6.64 16.67
C CYS A 70 5.86 7.34 17.60
N GLU A 71 4.63 7.57 17.15
CA GLU A 71 3.57 8.20 17.96
C GLU A 71 2.95 7.24 19.00
N GLN A 72 2.83 5.95 18.69
CA GLN A 72 2.05 5.00 19.52
C GLN A 72 2.92 4.09 20.39
N THR A 73 4.18 3.84 20.02
CA THR A 73 5.06 2.95 20.79
C THR A 73 5.75 3.71 21.91
N HIS A 74 5.04 3.88 23.03
CA HIS A 74 5.65 4.28 24.29
C HIS A 74 6.33 3.08 24.96
N ILE A 75 7.50 2.70 24.45
CA ILE A 75 8.29 1.62 25.06
C ILE A 75 9.03 2.20 26.25
N SER A 76 8.96 1.48 27.38
CA SER A 76 9.67 1.87 28.59
C SER A 76 11.16 2.07 28.29
N SER A 77 11.71 3.17 28.78
CA SER A 77 13.13 3.50 28.65
C SER A 77 14.06 2.42 29.22
N GLN A 78 13.56 1.60 30.13
CA GLN A 78 14.29 0.48 30.72
C GLN A 78 14.61 -0.62 29.69
N LEU A 79 13.72 -0.88 28.72
CA LEU A 79 13.98 -1.87 27.67
C LEU A 79 15.12 -1.44 26.75
N TYR A 80 15.28 -0.12 26.55
CA TYR A 80 16.39 0.45 25.77
C TYR A 80 17.76 0.23 26.41
N ALA A 81 17.83 0.04 27.73
CA ALA A 81 19.09 -0.25 28.41
C ALA A 81 19.57 -1.70 28.15
N HIS A 82 18.65 -2.61 27.84
CA HIS A 82 18.96 -4.04 27.70
C HIS A 82 19.07 -4.49 26.25
N PHE A 83 18.27 -3.91 25.34
CA PHE A 83 18.26 -4.28 23.93
C PHE A 83 18.78 -3.14 23.08
N LYS A 84 19.88 -3.37 22.35
CA LYS A 84 20.38 -2.39 21.35
C LYS A 84 19.41 -2.21 20.18
N ARG A 85 18.61 -3.24 19.90
CA ARG A 85 17.70 -3.29 18.77
C ARG A 85 16.57 -4.28 19.02
N ILE A 86 15.33 -3.86 18.78
CA ILE A 86 14.15 -4.74 18.77
C ILE A 86 13.55 -4.68 17.37
N ARG A 87 13.53 -5.82 16.67
CA ARG A 87 12.97 -5.96 15.32
C ARG A 87 11.63 -6.66 15.42
N ILE A 88 10.58 -6.05 14.90
CA ILE A 88 9.28 -6.68 14.76
C ILE A 88 9.13 -7.09 13.31
N MET A 89 8.94 -8.38 13.09
CA MET A 89 8.60 -8.94 11.80
C MET A 89 7.20 -9.51 11.88
N ASP A 90 6.34 -9.07 10.97
CA ASP A 90 4.98 -9.56 10.83
C ASP A 90 4.62 -9.70 9.36
N ALA A 91 3.65 -10.56 9.07
CA ALA A 91 3.12 -10.73 7.73
C ALA A 91 1.59 -10.78 7.76
N THR A 92 0.96 -9.92 6.98
CA THR A 92 -0.48 -9.96 6.74
C THR A 92 -0.74 -10.46 5.33
N MET A 93 -1.70 -11.38 5.20
CA MET A 93 -2.17 -11.85 3.91
C MET A 93 -3.66 -11.55 3.73
N PHE A 94 -4.04 -11.20 2.51
CA PHE A 94 -5.43 -11.02 2.15
C PHE A 94 -5.70 -11.54 0.73
N GLN A 95 -6.95 -11.92 0.50
CA GLN A 95 -7.38 -12.48 -0.76
C GLN A 95 -7.64 -11.38 -1.79
N VAL A 96 -7.41 -11.71 -3.06
CA VAL A 96 -7.73 -10.86 -4.21
C VAL A 96 -8.54 -11.67 -5.23
N PRO A 97 -9.22 -11.04 -6.21
CA PRO A 97 -10.00 -11.77 -7.20
C PRO A 97 -9.18 -12.86 -7.92
N ASN A 98 -9.77 -14.04 -8.11
CA ASN A 98 -9.11 -15.20 -8.74
C ASN A 98 -8.56 -14.89 -10.15
N THR A 99 -9.08 -13.88 -10.84
CA THR A 99 -8.54 -13.40 -12.13
C THR A 99 -7.07 -12.95 -12.03
N LEU A 100 -6.59 -12.62 -10.84
CA LEU A 100 -5.21 -12.21 -10.57
C LEU A 100 -4.30 -13.37 -10.15
N GLU A 101 -4.77 -14.62 -10.13
CA GLU A 101 -3.97 -15.78 -9.71
C GLU A 101 -2.64 -15.91 -10.46
N HIS A 102 -2.63 -15.62 -11.76
CA HIS A 102 -1.42 -15.65 -12.58
C HIS A 102 -0.34 -14.66 -12.14
N ILE A 103 -0.71 -13.58 -11.45
CA ILE A 103 0.21 -12.56 -10.92
C ILE A 103 0.46 -12.76 -9.43
N TYR A 104 -0.58 -13.14 -8.69
CA TYR A 104 -0.59 -13.26 -7.24
C TYR A 104 -1.14 -14.62 -6.80
N PRO A 105 -0.39 -15.72 -7.03
CA PRO A 105 -0.84 -17.04 -6.61
C PRO A 105 -1.01 -17.11 -5.09
N GLY A 106 -2.15 -17.65 -4.67
CA GLY A 106 -2.49 -17.90 -3.28
C GLY A 106 -1.71 -19.09 -2.70
N SER A 107 -1.85 -19.27 -1.39
CA SER A 107 -1.16 -20.34 -0.64
C SER A 107 -1.76 -21.74 -0.81
N GLY A 108 -2.82 -21.89 -1.61
CA GLY A 108 -3.38 -23.20 -1.96
C GLY A 108 -4.36 -23.82 -0.95
N GLY A 109 -4.94 -23.03 -0.04
CA GLY A 109 -5.96 -23.48 0.92
C GLY A 109 -7.28 -22.70 0.77
N CYS A 110 -8.40 -23.43 0.67
CA CYS A 110 -9.77 -22.94 0.41
C CYS A 110 -10.02 -22.34 -1.00
N ALA A 111 -11.29 -22.13 -1.35
CA ALA A 111 -11.83 -21.88 -2.71
C ALA A 111 -11.28 -20.67 -3.49
N GLN A 112 -10.36 -19.89 -2.92
CA GLN A 112 -9.76 -18.72 -3.58
C GLN A 112 -8.28 -18.95 -3.83
N THR A 113 -7.90 -18.87 -5.11
CA THR A 113 -6.60 -19.26 -5.63
C THR A 113 -5.62 -18.10 -5.76
N ALA A 114 -6.06 -16.87 -5.47
CA ALA A 114 -5.24 -15.66 -5.56
C ALA A 114 -5.16 -14.90 -4.22
N GLY A 115 -3.97 -14.41 -3.87
CA GLY A 115 -3.75 -13.67 -2.63
C GLY A 115 -2.48 -12.84 -2.64
N ILE A 116 -2.49 -11.75 -1.88
CA ILE A 116 -1.34 -10.87 -1.66
C ILE A 116 -0.86 -11.06 -0.23
N LYS A 117 0.45 -11.23 -0.06
CA LYS A 117 1.14 -11.18 1.23
C LYS A 117 1.93 -9.88 1.32
N ILE A 118 1.74 -9.18 2.43
CA ILE A 118 2.58 -8.06 2.83
C ILE A 118 3.42 -8.54 4.00
N GLN A 119 4.73 -8.63 3.77
CA GLN A 119 5.70 -8.92 4.82
C GLN A 119 6.42 -7.63 5.20
N LEU A 120 6.41 -7.37 6.49
CA LEU A 120 6.92 -6.17 7.08
C LEU A 120 7.94 -6.54 8.15
N GLU A 121 9.08 -5.86 8.12
CA GLU A 121 10.00 -5.84 9.23
C GLU A 121 10.43 -4.42 9.52
N TYR A 122 10.34 -4.02 10.79
CA TYR A 122 10.76 -2.70 11.22
C TYR A 122 11.48 -2.76 12.56
N ASP A 123 12.32 -1.76 12.76
CA ASP A 123 12.99 -1.47 14.01
C ASP A 123 12.02 -0.73 14.93
N LEU A 124 11.73 -1.33 16.08
CA LEU A 124 10.73 -0.82 17.00
C LEU A 124 11.17 0.49 17.69
N HIS A 125 12.48 0.74 17.79
CA HIS A 125 13.02 1.92 18.47
C HIS A 125 12.94 3.16 17.58
N SER A 126 13.33 3.02 16.31
CA SER A 126 13.41 4.10 15.32
C SER A 126 12.19 4.19 14.40
N GLY A 127 11.35 3.16 14.39
CA GLY A 127 10.31 2.96 13.38
C GLY A 127 10.86 2.69 11.98
N GLN A 128 12.18 2.50 11.82
CA GLN A 128 12.81 2.34 10.52
C GLN A 128 12.44 0.98 9.91
N PHE A 129 12.00 1.01 8.67
CA PHE A 129 11.76 -0.20 7.88
C PHE A 129 13.06 -0.90 7.52
N LEU A 130 13.09 -2.22 7.75
CA LEU A 130 14.19 -3.11 7.39
C LEU A 130 13.81 -3.98 6.21
N ASN A 131 12.54 -4.38 6.14
CA ASN A 131 12.02 -5.14 5.02
C ASN A 131 10.57 -4.72 4.75
N PHE A 132 10.26 -4.47 3.48
CA PHE A 132 8.88 -4.24 3.04
C PHE A 132 8.65 -4.93 1.71
N GLN A 133 7.98 -6.07 1.77
CA GLN A 133 7.70 -6.90 0.61
C GLN A 133 6.20 -7.00 0.43
N VAL A 134 5.77 -6.78 -0.81
CA VAL A 134 4.40 -7.02 -1.26
C VAL A 134 4.53 -8.01 -2.40
N GLY A 135 3.95 -9.20 -2.23
CA GLY A 135 4.14 -10.31 -3.16
C GLY A 135 3.00 -11.31 -3.12
N PRO A 136 3.14 -12.43 -3.84
CA PRO A 136 2.16 -13.51 -3.84
C PRO A 136 1.92 -14.10 -2.46
N GLY A 137 0.68 -14.56 -2.20
CA GLY A 137 0.32 -15.24 -0.95
C GLY A 137 1.16 -16.49 -0.67
N LYS A 138 1.67 -17.14 -1.72
CA LYS A 138 2.50 -18.35 -1.62
C LYS A 138 3.95 -18.07 -1.17
N SER A 139 4.43 -16.83 -1.16
CA SER A 139 5.84 -16.56 -0.81
C SER A 139 6.07 -16.75 0.69
N ASN A 140 6.92 -17.72 1.06
CA ASN A 140 7.39 -17.90 2.44
C ASN A 140 8.51 -16.92 2.77
#